data_AF-A0A520IAR4-F1
#
_entry.id   AF-A0A520IAR4-F1
#
_cell.length_a   1.000
_cell.length_b   1.000
_cell.length_c   1.000
_cell.angle_alpha   90.00
_cell.angle_beta   90.00
_cell.angle_gamma   90.00
#
_symmetry.space_group_name_H-M   'P 1'
#
loop_
_entity.id
_entity.type
_entity.pdbx_description
1 polymer ?
#
loop_
_entity_poly.entity_id
_entity_poly.type
_entity_poly.pdbx_seq_one_letter_code
_entity_poly.pdbx_strand_id
1 'polypeptide(L)' 'MVGTKPLFFGDDVTDEDGFVAAAALGGSGVLIGAARPTAASYRLGDVAALRGWIAAILER' A
#
# COMPACT_ATOMS: atom_id res chain seq x y z
N MET A 1 -2.63 15.67 9.25
CA MET A 1 -3.14 16.24 7.99
C MET A 1 -4.63 15.88 7.92
N VAL A 2 -5.52 16.85 8.07
CA VAL A 2 -6.98 16.59 8.04
C VAL A 2 -7.41 16.45 6.57
N GLY A 3 -8.16 15.40 6.25
CA GLY A 3 -8.75 15.18 4.93
C GLY A 3 -7.93 14.34 3.95
N THR A 4 -6.74 13.85 4.32
CA THR A 4 -6.00 12.90 3.48
C THR A 4 -6.37 11.46 3.81
N LYS A 5 -6.34 10.60 2.79
CA LYS A 5 -6.53 9.15 2.92
C LYS A 5 -5.17 8.46 2.82
N PRO A 6 -4.73 7.72 3.85
CA PRO A 6 -3.40 7.11 3.83
C PRO A 6 -3.32 5.96 2.83
N LEU A 7 -2.18 5.85 2.14
CA LEU A 7 -1.77 4.64 1.44
C LEU A 7 -0.58 4.03 2.19
N PHE A 8 -0.72 2.78 2.62
CA PHE A 8 0.34 2.03 3.30
C PHE A 8 0.87 0.94 2.36
N PHE A 9 2.18 0.89 2.15
CA PHE A 9 2.84 -0.07 1.27
C PHE A 9 3.74 -0.97 2.10
N GLY A 10 3.61 -2.29 1.96
CA GLY A 10 4.37 -3.28 2.73
C GLY A 10 4.43 -4.65 2.05
N ASP A 11 5.37 -5.49 2.44
CA ASP A 11 5.66 -6.79 1.82
C ASP A 11 5.59 -7.98 2.77
N ASP A 12 5.73 -7.77 4.09
CA ASP A 12 5.79 -8.85 5.08
C ASP A 12 4.62 -8.84 6.07
N VAL A 13 4.56 -9.84 6.95
CA VAL A 13 3.48 -10.06 7.93
C VAL A 13 3.38 -8.90 8.92
N THR A 14 4.48 -8.20 9.21
CA THR A 14 4.48 -7.03 10.09
C THR A 14 3.68 -5.86 9.53
N ASP A 15 3.48 -5.81 8.21
CA ASP A 15 2.77 -4.72 7.54
C ASP A 15 1.26 -4.85 7.59
N GLU A 16 0.75 -6.02 8.02
CA GLU A 16 -0.69 -6.29 8.10
C GLU A 16 -1.39 -5.33 9.05
N ASP A 17 -0.78 -5.01 10.20
CA ASP A 17 -1.30 -4.01 11.15
C ASP A 17 -1.35 -2.61 10.51
N GLY A 18 -0.37 -2.30 9.64
CA GLY A 18 -0.34 -1.06 8.85
C GLY A 18 -1.47 -0.99 7.83
N PHE A 19 -1.79 -2.10 7.15
CA PHE A 19 -2.92 -2.16 6.22
C PHE A 19 -4.26 -1.96 6.93
N VAL A 20 -4.44 -2.62 8.08
CA VAL A 20 -5.66 -2.46 8.92
C VAL A 20 -5.80 -1.03 9.41
N ALA A 21 -4.73 -0.41 9.90
CA ALA A 21 -4.74 0.98 10.34
C ALA A 21 -5.06 1.94 9.20
N ALA A 22 -4.49 1.73 8.01
CA ALA A 22 -4.78 2.55 6.84
C ALA A 22 -6.27 2.46 6.44
N ALA A 23 -6.83 1.24 6.43
CA ALA A 23 -8.25 1.03 6.15
C ALA A 23 -9.16 1.70 7.21
N ALA A 24 -8.83 1.60 8.49
CA ALA A 24 -9.58 2.23 9.58
C ALA A 24 -9.61 3.76 9.47
N LEU A 25 -8.58 4.36 8.86
CA LEU A 25 -8.50 5.79 8.57
C LEU A 25 -9.14 6.18 7.22
N GLY A 26 -9.87 5.27 6.57
CA GLY A 26 -10.51 5.50 5.27
C GLY A 26 -9.54 5.50 4.08
N GLY A 27 -8.32 5.01 4.29
CA GLY A 27 -7.29 4.80 3.30
C GLY A 27 -7.22 3.36 2.78
N SER A 28 -6.05 2.91 2.36
CA SER A 28 -5.86 1.56 1.82
C SER A 28 -4.44 1.02 2.03
N GLY A 29 -4.33 -0.28 2.24
CA GLY A 29 -3.07 -1.03 2.18
C GLY A 29 -2.77 -1.56 0.79
N VAL A 30 -1.49 -1.64 0.43
CA VAL A 30 -0.96 -2.18 -0.82
C VAL A 30 0.13 -3.20 -0.51
N LEU A 31 -0.14 -4.48 -0.79
CA LEU A 31 0.85 -5.55 -0.67
C LEU A 31 1.86 -5.47 -1.82
N ILE A 32 3.14 -5.58 -1.51
CA ILE A 32 4.23 -5.69 -2.49
C ILE A 32 4.70 -7.14 -2.54
N GLY A 33 4.89 -7.68 -3.75
CA GLY A 33 5.33 -9.06 -3.91
C GLY A 33 4.16 -10.05 -3.93
N ALA A 34 4.48 -11.35 -3.86
CA ALA A 34 3.57 -12.45 -4.19
C ALA A 34 2.20 -12.35 -3.49
N ALA A 35 1.14 -12.72 -4.21
CA ALA A 35 -0.20 -12.77 -3.64
C ALA A 35 -0.26 -13.79 -2.49
N ARG A 36 -0.78 -13.36 -1.34
CA ARG A 36 -1.00 -14.17 -0.13
C ARG A 36 -2.23 -13.65 0.61
N PRO A 37 -2.80 -14.41 1.56
CA PRO A 37 -3.77 -13.85 2.50
C PRO A 37 -3.19 -12.59 3.16
N THR A 38 -3.92 -11.48 3.07
CA THR A 38 -3.49 -10.16 3.53
C THR A 38 -4.71 -9.26 3.74
N ALA A 39 -4.59 -8.26 4.61
CA ALA A 39 -5.54 -7.18 4.81
C ALA A 39 -5.39 -6.05 3.77
N ALA A 40 -4.36 -6.08 2.93
CA ALA A 40 -4.19 -5.10 1.86
C ALA A 40 -5.34 -5.15 0.84
N SER A 41 -5.80 -3.97 0.39
CA SER A 41 -6.86 -3.83 -0.61
C SER A 41 -6.34 -3.94 -2.05
N TYR A 42 -5.04 -3.66 -2.24
CA TYR A 42 -4.38 -3.69 -3.55
C TYR A 42 -3.07 -4.47 -3.47
N ARG A 43 -2.53 -4.82 -4.64
CA ARG A 43 -1.23 -5.48 -4.76
C ARG A 43 -0.40 -4.89 -5.90
N LEU A 44 0.89 -4.77 -5.68
CA LEU A 44 1.89 -4.57 -6.71
C LEU A 44 2.80 -5.80 -6.84
N GLY A 45 3.25 -6.05 -8.07
CA GLY A 45 4.05 -7.20 -8.43
C GLY A 45 5.33 -7.35 -7.60
N ASP A 46 6.03 -6.23 -7.45
CA ASP A 46 7.35 -6.12 -6.84
C ASP A 46 7.67 -4.65 -6.52
N VAL A 47 8.88 -4.42 -6.00
CA VAL A 47 9.38 -3.07 -5.66
C VAL A 47 9.57 -2.19 -6.92
N ALA A 48 9.86 -2.77 -8.08
CA ALA A 48 10.03 -2.00 -9.32
C ALA A 48 8.71 -1.39 -9.79
N ALA A 49 7.61 -2.14 -9.68
CA ALA A 49 6.26 -1.66 -9.92
C ALA A 49 5.88 -0.50 -8.99
N LEU A 50 6.23 -0.58 -7.69
CA LEU A 50 6.03 0.51 -6.74
C LEU A 50 6.81 1.77 -7.12
N ARG A 51 8.10 1.61 -7.48
CA ARG A 51 8.92 2.73 -7.94
C ARG A 51 8.36 3.38 -9.19
N GLY A 52 7.90 2.58 -10.16
CA GLY A 52 7.25 3.08 -11.37
C GLY A 52 5.96 3.85 -11.07
N TRP A 53 5.15 3.35 -10.13
CA TRP A 53 3.96 4.07 -9.67
C TRP A 53 4.29 5.41 -9.00
N ILE A 54 5.29 5.45 -8.11
CA ILE A 54 5.74 6.69 -7.46
C ILE A 54 6.24 7.70 -8.51
N ALA A 55 7.06 7.26 -9.46
CA ALA A 55 7.54 8.14 -10.53
C ALA A 55 6.38 8.73 -11.34
N ALA A 56 5.42 7.89 -11.74
CA ALA A 56 4.27 8.31 -12.52
C ALA A 56 3.35 9.32 -11.80
N ILE A 57 3.30 9.32 -10.45
CA ILE A 57 2.53 10.33 -9.70
C ILE A 57 3.31 11.61 -9.43
N LEU A 58 4.64 11.57 -9.44
CA LEU A 58 5.50 12.75 -9.25
C LEU A 58 5.64 13.58 -10.53
N GLU A 59 5.43 12.97 -11.69
CA GLU A 59 5.43 13.65 -13.00
C GLU A 59 4.11 14.38 -13.32
N ARG A 60 3.19 14.47 -12.35
CA ARG A 60 1.85 15.06 -12.51
C ARG A 60 1.72 16.45 -11.91
#